data_AF-A0A1L9BQC2-F1
#
_entry.id   AF-A0A1L9BQC2-F1
#
_cell.length_a   1.000
_cell.length_b   1.000
_cell.length_c   1.000
_cell.angle_alpha   90.00
_cell.angle_beta   90.00
_cell.angle_gamma   90.00
#
_symmetry.space_group_name_H-M   'P 1'
#
loop_
_entity.id
_entity.type
_entity.pdbx_description
1 polymer ?
#
loop_
_entity_poly.entity_id
_entity_poly.type
_entity_poly.pdbx_seq_one_letter_code
_entity_poly.pdbx_strand_id
1 'polypeptide(L)'
;MADHLGFVAVALEWVVVLIELFAIAILLLGIVRFTGWFVSGEVMRRDAHERNHQLNRGRLALGRHILASLEVLIVADLIRTVLHLTLANIVLLGGLVLIRTFISFSLEYEMRALEKE
;
A
#
# COMPACT_ATOMS: atom_id res chain seq x y z
N MET A 1 -8.12 31.30 21.25
CA MET A 1 -8.85 30.28 20.48
C MET A 1 -8.20 29.96 19.12
N ALA A 2 -7.49 30.89 18.46
CA ALA A 2 -6.78 30.62 17.21
C ALA A 2 -5.48 29.77 17.38
N ASP A 3 -4.80 29.88 18.51
CA ASP A 3 -3.51 29.19 18.74
C ASP A 3 -3.63 27.66 18.89
N HIS A 4 -4.78 27.17 19.35
CA HIS A 4 -5.01 25.74 19.55
C HIS A 4 -5.19 24.99 18.21
N LEU A 5 -5.78 25.66 17.21
CA LEU A 5 -6.02 25.08 15.88
C LEU A 5 -4.71 24.93 15.09
N GLY A 6 -3.78 25.89 15.24
CA GLY A 6 -2.46 25.81 14.62
C GLY A 6 -1.62 24.65 15.18
N PHE A 7 -1.62 24.47 16.51
CA PHE A 7 -0.89 23.37 17.15
C PHE A 7 -1.44 22.00 16.75
N VAL A 8 -2.76 21.84 16.69
CA VAL A 8 -3.41 20.59 16.27
C VAL A 8 -3.13 20.28 14.80
N ALA A 9 -3.19 21.27 13.91
CA ALA A 9 -2.86 21.09 12.50
C ALA A 9 -1.41 20.60 12.32
N VAL A 10 -0.44 21.25 12.98
CA VAL A 10 0.98 20.84 12.93
C VAL A 10 1.17 19.43 13.49
N ALA A 11 0.54 19.11 14.64
CA ALA A 11 0.63 17.77 15.21
C ALA A 11 0.08 16.70 14.25
N LEU A 12 -1.05 16.97 13.60
CA LEU A 12 -1.65 16.05 12.63
C LEU A 12 -0.78 15.90 11.37
N GLU A 13 -0.14 16.96 10.88
CA GLU A 13 0.80 16.87 9.76
C GLU A 13 1.97 15.93 10.08
N TRP A 14 2.56 16.02 11.27
CA TRP A 14 3.61 15.09 11.71
C TRP A 14 3.11 13.64 11.80
N VAL A 15 1.88 13.44 12.27
CA VAL A 15 1.25 12.11 12.32
C VAL A 15 1.06 11.56 10.90
N VAL A 16 0.58 12.37 9.96
CA VAL A 16 0.43 11.96 8.55
C VAL A 16 1.76 11.51 7.96
N VAL A 17 2.81 12.32 8.14
CA VAL A 17 4.16 11.97 7.65
C VAL A 17 4.66 10.67 8.28
N LEU A 18 4.40 10.45 9.57
CA LEU A 18 4.79 9.21 10.24
C LEU A 18 4.05 7.99 9.67
N ILE A 19 2.75 8.11 9.39
CA ILE A 19 1.93 7.05 8.78
C ILE A 19 2.42 6.76 7.36
N GLU A 20 2.70 7.80 6.56
CA GLU A 20 3.25 7.65 5.21
C GLU A 20 4.60 6.93 5.23
N LEU A 21 5.50 7.34 6.14
CA LEU A 21 6.81 6.72 6.28
C LEU A 21 6.70 5.25 6.72
N PHE A 22 5.77 4.94 7.62
CA PHE A 22 5.48 3.58 8.05
C PHE A 22 4.94 2.72 6.90
N ALA A 23 4.00 3.24 6.12
CA ALA A 23 3.46 2.51 4.97
C ALA A 23 4.51 2.25 3.89
N ILE A 24 5.35 3.26 3.60
CA ILE A 24 6.50 3.11 2.70
C ILE A 24 7.46 2.03 3.24
N ALA A 25 7.71 1.99 4.55
CA ALA A 25 8.57 0.97 5.15
C ALA A 25 7.99 -0.45 4.99
N ILE A 26 6.68 -0.65 5.17
CA ILE A 26 6.01 -1.94 4.92
C ILE A 26 6.18 -2.36 3.45
N LEU A 27 5.97 -1.43 2.53
CA LEU A 27 6.09 -1.68 1.09
C LEU A 27 7.52 -2.06 0.70
N LEU A 28 8.51 -1.31 1.20
CA LEU A 28 9.92 -1.59 0.99
C LEU A 28 10.34 -2.94 1.56
N LEU A 29 9.88 -3.29 2.78
CA LEU A 29 10.14 -4.61 3.37
C LEU A 29 9.57 -5.75 2.53
N GLY A 30 8.36 -5.57 1.99
CA GLY A 30 7.74 -6.53 1.07
C GLY A 30 8.57 -6.74 -0.20
N ILE A 31 8.99 -5.64 -0.84
CA ILE A 31 9.82 -5.66 -2.06
C ILE A 31 11.17 -6.33 -1.77
N VAL A 32 11.88 -5.90 -0.73
CA VAL A 32 13.20 -6.44 -0.38
C VAL A 32 13.13 -7.95 -0.10
N ARG A 33 12.10 -8.41 0.64
CA ARG A 33 11.91 -9.85 0.87
C ARG A 33 11.64 -10.62 -0.41
N PHE A 34 10.80 -10.11 -1.29
CA PHE A 34 10.51 -10.78 -2.56
C PHE A 34 11.73 -10.83 -3.46
N THR A 35 12.44 -9.71 -3.62
CA THR A 35 13.66 -9.65 -4.43
C THR A 35 14.73 -10.57 -3.85
N GLY A 36 14.91 -10.59 -2.53
CA GLY A 36 15.85 -11.52 -1.86
C GLY A 36 15.49 -12.98 -2.11
N TRP A 37 14.20 -13.34 -1.99
CA TRP A 37 13.72 -14.70 -2.28
C TRP A 37 13.88 -15.07 -3.77
N PHE A 38 13.59 -14.14 -4.68
CA PHE A 38 13.70 -14.34 -6.14
C PHE A 38 15.17 -14.53 -6.58
N VAL A 39 16.08 -13.75 -6.01
CA VAL A 39 17.52 -13.79 -6.34
C VAL A 39 18.24 -14.98 -5.68
N SER A 40 17.73 -15.51 -4.56
CA SER A 40 18.33 -16.64 -3.82
C SER A 40 18.35 -17.98 -4.59
N GLY A 41 18.00 -18.01 -5.88
CA GLY A 41 18.44 -19.07 -6.81
C GLY A 41 17.75 -20.43 -6.69
N GLU A 42 16.93 -20.68 -5.66
CA GLU A 42 16.16 -21.92 -5.50
C GLU A 42 15.09 -22.09 -6.62
N VAL A 43 14.64 -20.97 -7.21
CA VAL A 43 13.65 -20.92 -8.31
C VAL A 43 14.28 -21.22 -9.68
N MET A 44 15.60 -21.06 -9.84
CA MET A 44 16.26 -21.25 -11.14
C MET A 44 16.60 -22.72 -11.41
N ARG A 45 16.56 -23.60 -10.40
CA ARG A 45 17.00 -25.01 -10.51
C ARG A 45 15.89 -26.05 -10.61
N ARG A 46 14.60 -25.66 -10.53
CA ARG A 46 13.48 -26.62 -10.54
C ARG A 46 12.59 -26.46 -11.78
N ASP A 47 12.04 -27.58 -12.22
CA ASP A 47 11.29 -27.77 -13.46
C ASP A 47 10.26 -26.67 -13.76
N ALA A 48 9.99 -26.45 -15.05
CA ALA A 48 9.13 -25.37 -15.54
C ALA A 48 7.73 -25.35 -14.88
N HIS A 49 7.22 -26.51 -14.45
CA HIS A 49 5.95 -26.63 -13.72
C HIS A 49 6.04 -26.14 -12.27
N GLU A 50 7.11 -26.46 -11.54
CA GLU A 50 7.30 -26.01 -10.15
C GLU A 50 7.68 -24.53 -10.07
N ARG A 51 8.35 -24.01 -11.12
CA ARG A 51 8.71 -22.59 -11.22
C ARG A 51 7.48 -21.68 -11.20
N ASN A 52 6.43 -22.01 -11.96
CA ASN A 52 5.20 -21.21 -11.97
C ASN A 52 4.54 -21.17 -10.60
N HIS A 53 4.46 -22.31 -9.92
CA HIS A 53 3.82 -22.40 -8.62
C HIS A 53 4.60 -21.64 -7.52
N GLN A 54 5.94 -21.65 -7.57
CA GLN A 54 6.77 -20.84 -6.67
C GLN A 54 6.64 -19.34 -6.96
N LEU A 55 6.74 -18.93 -8.23
CA LEU A 55 6.56 -17.53 -8.63
C LEU A 55 5.19 -16.98 -8.21
N ASN A 56 4.15 -17.81 -8.32
CA ASN A 56 2.80 -17.47 -7.92
C ASN A 56 2.72 -17.16 -6.40
N ARG A 57 3.33 -18.01 -5.56
CA ARG A 57 3.42 -17.75 -4.11
C ARG A 57 4.19 -16.47 -3.78
N GLY A 58 5.28 -16.20 -4.51
CA GLY A 58 6.03 -14.95 -4.35
C GLY A 58 5.20 -13.72 -4.68
N ARG A 59 4.44 -13.76 -5.80
CA ARG A 59 3.51 -12.69 -6.19
C ARG A 59 2.38 -12.51 -5.19
N LEU A 60 1.81 -13.59 -4.65
CA LEU A 60 0.79 -13.52 -3.60
C LEU A 60 1.33 -12.88 -2.32
N ALA A 61 2.54 -13.26 -1.90
CA ALA A 61 3.20 -12.66 -0.74
C ALA A 61 3.48 -11.17 -0.93
N LEU A 62 3.90 -10.76 -2.13
CA LEU A 62 4.05 -9.35 -2.50
C LEU A 62 2.72 -8.60 -2.49
N GLY A 63 1.70 -9.14 -3.17
CA GLY A 63 0.37 -8.54 -3.26
C GLY A 63 -0.20 -8.24 -1.89
N ARG A 64 0.01 -9.15 -0.92
CA ARG A 64 -0.41 -8.95 0.47
C ARG A 64 0.33 -7.79 1.15
N HIS A 65 1.63 -7.62 0.92
CA HIS A 65 2.38 -6.49 1.49
C HIS A 65 1.98 -5.16 0.82
N ILE A 66 1.70 -5.17 -0.49
CA ILE A 66 1.21 -4.00 -1.20
C ILE A 66 -0.17 -3.60 -0.66
N LEU A 67 -1.10 -4.56 -0.52
CA LEU A 67 -2.44 -4.30 0.02
C LEU A 67 -2.35 -3.74 1.45
N ALA A 68 -1.55 -4.35 2.32
CA ALA A 68 -1.36 -3.88 3.69
C ALA A 68 -0.77 -2.44 3.75
N SER A 69 0.18 -2.13 2.87
CA SER A 69 0.76 -0.77 2.80
C SER A 69 -0.28 0.23 2.31
N LEU A 70 -1.09 -0.16 1.32
CA LEU A 70 -2.15 0.67 0.79
C LEU A 70 -3.21 0.97 1.85
N GLU A 71 -3.63 -0.02 2.65
CA GLU A 71 -4.56 0.15 3.78
C GLU A 71 -4.07 1.22 4.77
N VAL A 72 -2.77 1.24 5.09
CA VAL A 72 -2.18 2.24 5.97
C VAL A 72 -2.13 3.63 5.31
N LEU A 73 -1.75 3.70 4.03
CA LEU A 73 -1.83 4.93 3.23
C LEU A 73 -3.27 5.46 3.17
N ILE A 74 -4.28 4.58 3.34
CA ILE A 74 -5.68 4.98 3.40
C ILE A 74 -5.91 6.10 4.39
N VAL A 75 -5.43 5.86 5.60
CA VAL A 75 -5.64 6.74 6.74
C VAL A 75 -4.90 8.07 6.54
N ALA A 76 -3.65 8.04 6.05
CA ALA A 76 -2.84 9.24 5.81
C ALA A 76 -3.53 10.22 4.85
N ASP A 77 -3.98 9.76 3.68
CA ASP A 77 -4.60 10.65 2.69
C ASP A 77 -5.94 11.22 3.15
N LEU A 78 -6.72 10.46 3.94
CA LEU A 78 -7.97 10.94 4.52
C LEU A 78 -7.71 12.09 5.49
N ILE A 79 -6.73 11.95 6.40
CA ILE A 79 -6.36 13.00 7.35
C ILE A 79 -5.85 14.23 6.60
N ARG A 80 -4.95 14.04 5.62
CA ARG A 80 -4.40 15.13 4.80
C ARG A 80 -5.48 15.93 4.10
N THR A 81 -6.53 15.27 3.62
CA THR A 81 -7.61 15.96 2.90
C THR A 81 -8.57 16.68 3.85
N VAL A 82 -8.83 16.12 5.04
CA VAL A 82 -9.64 16.79 6.07
C VAL A 82 -8.99 18.07 6.57
N LEU A 83 -7.65 18.09 6.70
CA LEU A 83 -6.89 19.27 7.12
C LEU A 83 -7.02 20.45 6.15
N HIS A 84 -7.25 20.18 4.86
CA HIS A 84 -7.40 21.20 3.83
C HIS A 84 -8.80 21.12 3.20
N LEU A 85 -9.86 21.30 3.98
CA LEU A 85 -11.23 21.26 3.45
C LEU A 85 -11.53 22.47 2.53
N THR A 86 -11.41 22.29 1.22
CA THR A 86 -11.80 23.26 0.18
C THR A 86 -12.56 22.54 -0.94
N LEU A 87 -13.38 23.23 -1.74
CA LEU A 87 -14.12 22.59 -2.85
C LEU A 87 -13.18 21.85 -3.84
N ALA A 88 -12.01 22.43 -4.13
CA ALA A 88 -10.99 21.77 -4.94
C ALA A 88 -10.47 20.49 -4.28
N ASN A 89 -10.24 20.53 -2.97
CA ASN A 89 -9.75 19.38 -2.21
C ASN A 89 -10.83 18.30 -2.02
N ILE A 90 -12.12 18.66 -2.04
CA ILE A 90 -13.23 17.68 -2.05
C ILE A 90 -13.25 16.89 -3.37
N VAL A 91 -13.01 17.54 -4.51
CA VAL A 91 -12.92 16.84 -5.81
C VAL A 91 -11.70 15.92 -5.82
N LEU A 92 -10.55 16.40 -5.32
CA LEU A 92 -9.34 15.57 -5.17
C LEU A 92 -9.59 14.39 -4.21
N LEU A 93 -10.31 14.59 -3.11
CA LEU A 93 -10.70 13.52 -2.19
C LEU A 93 -11.50 12.44 -2.91
N GLY A 94 -12.52 12.84 -3.67
CA GLY A 94 -13.35 11.92 -4.44
C GLY A 94 -12.53 11.10 -5.43
N GLY A 95 -11.64 11.77 -6.19
CA GLY A 95 -10.72 11.10 -7.12
C GLY A 95 -9.76 10.14 -6.42
N LEU A 96 -9.16 10.56 -5.31
CA LEU A 96 -8.23 9.75 -4.52
C LEU A 96 -8.90 8.50 -3.95
N VAL A 97 -10.11 8.64 -3.38
CA VAL A 97 -10.89 7.51 -2.86
C VAL A 97 -11.25 6.53 -3.97
N LEU A 98 -11.61 7.02 -5.17
CA LEU A 98 -11.87 6.17 -6.33
C LEU A 98 -10.64 5.38 -6.78
N ILE A 99 -9.50 6.06 -6.97
CA ILE A 99 -8.23 5.42 -7.38
C ILE A 99 -7.85 4.34 -6.37
N ARG A 100 -7.92 4.67 -5.09
CA ARG A 100 -7.60 3.76 -4.00
C ARG A 100 -8.51 2.53 -3.96
N THR A 101 -9.82 2.75 -4.11
CA THR A 101 -10.79 1.65 -4.17
C THR A 101 -10.48 0.75 -5.36
N PHE A 102 -10.16 1.33 -6.52
CA PHE A 102 -9.80 0.59 -7.71
C PHE A 102 -8.52 -0.23 -7.54
N ILE A 103 -7.45 0.36 -6.99
CA ILE A 103 -6.17 -0.35 -6.74
C ILE A 103 -6.37 -1.47 -5.72
N SER A 104 -7.02 -1.19 -4.60
CA SER A 104 -7.31 -2.19 -3.56
C SER A 104 -8.13 -3.35 -4.13
N PHE A 105 -9.17 -3.03 -4.90
CA PHE A 105 -10.02 -4.03 -5.57
C PHE A 105 -9.25 -4.86 -6.59
N SER A 106 -8.44 -4.23 -7.45
CA SER A 106 -7.65 -4.91 -8.47
C SER A 106 -6.63 -5.88 -7.85
N LEU A 107 -5.94 -5.46 -6.79
CA LEU A 107 -4.98 -6.31 -6.08
C LEU A 107 -5.66 -7.46 -5.36
N GLU A 108 -6.78 -7.20 -4.69
CA GLU A 108 -7.56 -8.25 -4.03
C GLU A 108 -8.08 -9.29 -5.03
N TYR A 109 -8.54 -8.83 -6.21
CA TYR A 109 -8.95 -9.72 -7.30
C TYR A 109 -7.79 -10.58 -7.79
N GLU A 110 -6.62 -9.98 -8.06
CA GLU A 110 -5.43 -10.72 -8.50
C GLU A 110 -5.01 -11.77 -7.46
N MET A 111 -4.96 -11.41 -6.18
CA MET A 111 -4.62 -12.35 -5.11
C MET A 111 -5.60 -13.53 -5.02
N ARG A 112 -6.91 -13.27 -5.14
CA ARG A 112 -7.95 -14.33 -5.15
C ARG A 112 -7.86 -15.23 -6.38
N ALA A 113 -7.41 -14.69 -7.52
CA ALA A 113 -7.17 -15.48 -8.73
C ALA A 113 -5.97 -16.41 -8.57
N LEU A 114 -4.88 -15.90 -7.96
CA LEU A 114 -3.66 -16.67 -7.72
C LEU A 114 -3.82 -17.75 -6.64
N GLU A 115 -4.72 -17.58 -5.66
CA GLU A 115 -5.01 -18.60 -4.63
C GLU A 115 -5.77 -19.82 -5.19
N LYS A 116 -6.46 -19.67 -6.33
CA LYS A 116 -7.27 -20.75 -6.95
C LYS A 116 -6.49 -21.61 -7.96
N GLU A 117 -5.26 -21.24 -8.30
CA GLU A 117 -4.31 -22.03 -9.12
C GLU A 117 -3.34 -22.86 -8.26
#